data_AF-A0A4R8DQZ2-F1
#
_entry.id   AF-A0A4R8DQZ2-F1
#
_cell.length_a   1.000
_cell.length_b   1.000
_cell.length_c   1.000
_cell.angle_alpha   90.00
_cell.angle_beta   90.00
_cell.angle_gamma   90.00
#
_symmetry.space_group_name_H-M   'P 1'
#
loop_
_entity.id
_entity.type
_entity.pdbx_description
1 polymer ?
#
loop_
_entity_poly.entity_id
_entity_poly.type
_entity_poly.pdbx_seq_one_letter_code
_entity_poly.pdbx_strand_id
1 'polypeptide(L)' 'MNKALAIIFGIVSIGAIKEALRITFSSASDIAPNRIGLIVISYTLTILFIFLTVRFWRKASKKPGL' A
#
# COMPACT_ATOMS: atom_id res chain seq x y z
N MET A 1 14.32 -12.82 6.75
CA MET A 1 12.91 -12.49 7.04
C MET A 1 12.50 -11.06 6.69
N ASN A 2 13.16 -10.00 7.22
CA ASN A 2 12.76 -8.60 6.94
C ASN A 2 12.77 -8.20 5.45
N LYS A 3 13.71 -8.74 4.66
CA LYS A 3 13.79 -8.48 3.21
C LYS A 3 12.59 -9.05 2.44
N ALA A 4 12.14 -10.26 2.79
CA ALA A 4 10.95 -10.88 2.21
C ALA A 4 9.68 -10.09 2.56
N LEU A 5 9.54 -9.65 3.81
CA LEU A 5 8.43 -8.79 4.23
C LEU A 5 8.42 -7.47 3.46
N ALA A 6 9.59 -6.84 3.27
CA ALA A 6 9.70 -5.62 2.47
C ALA A 6 9.22 -5.83 1.02
N ILE A 7 9.58 -6.95 0.39
CA ILE A 7 9.13 -7.29 -0.97
C ILE A 7 7.61 -7.52 -1.00
N ILE A 8 7.06 -8.28 -0.04
CA ILE A 8 5.62 -8.56 0.04
C ILE A 8 4.83 -7.27 0.20
N PHE A 9 5.17 -6.42 1.18
CA PHE A 9 4.49 -5.14 1.37
C PHE A 9 4.69 -4.20 0.17
N GLY A 10 5.83 -4.29 -0.52
CA GLY A 10 6.08 -3.55 -1.74
C GLY A 10 5.11 -3.94 -2.85
N ILE A 11 4.94 -5.23 -3.11
CA ILE A 11 3.99 -5.74 -4.12
C ILE A 11 2.55 -5.36 -3.73
N VAL A 12 2.17 -5.54 -2.47
CA VAL A 12 0.83 -5.17 -1.97
C VAL A 12 0.58 -3.67 -2.12
N SER A 13 1.58 -2.83 -1.87
CA SER A 13 1.44 -1.38 -2.03
C SER A 13 1.15 -0.97 -3.48
N ILE A 14 1.72 -1.67 -4.48
CA ILE A 14 1.41 -1.42 -5.90
C ILE A 14 -0.06 -1.75 -6.19
N GLY A 15 -0.57 -2.87 -5.66
CA GLY A 15 -1.98 -3.22 -5.78
C GLY A 15 -2.89 -2.18 -5.11
N ALA A 16 -2.52 -1.70 -3.93
CA ALA A 16 -3.27 -0.69 -3.19
C ALA A 16 -3.29 0.66 -3.93
N ILE A 17 -2.18 1.08 -4.55
CA ILE A 17 -2.13 2.29 -5.40
C ILE A 17 -3.09 2.15 -6.59
N LYS A 18 -3.09 1.01 -7.29
CA LYS A 18 -4.00 0.78 -8.42
C LYS A 18 -5.47 0.87 -7.98
N GLU A 19 -5.80 0.32 -6.82
CA GLU A 19 -7.16 0.38 -6.29
C GLU A 19 -7.54 1.79 -5.82
N ALA A 20 -6.61 2.54 -5.20
CA ALA A 20 -6.83 3.93 -4.83
C ALA A 20 -7.13 4.80 -6.06
N LEU A 21 -6.39 4.60 -7.16
CA LEU A 21 -6.65 5.27 -8.44
C LEU A 21 -8.00 4.86 -9.03
N ARG A 22 -8.34 3.56 -8.99
CA ARG A 22 -9.66 3.07 -9.41
C ARG A 22 -10.77 3.74 -8.60
N ILE A 23 -10.68 3.78 -7.28
CA ILE A 23 -11.68 4.44 -6.41
C ILE A 23 -11.79 5.94 -6.71
N THR A 24 -10.65 6.59 -6.97
CA THR A 24 -10.61 8.04 -7.20
C THR A 24 -11.24 8.41 -8.55
N PHE A 25 -10.92 7.68 -9.62
CA PHE A 25 -11.29 8.06 -10.99
C PHE A 25 -12.44 7.22 -11.59
N SER A 26 -12.79 6.09 -11.01
CA SER A 26 -13.86 5.23 -11.55
C SER A 26 -15.23 5.87 -11.32
N SER A 27 -16.10 5.74 -12.31
CA SER A 27 -17.52 6.12 -12.22
C SER A 27 -18.43 4.93 -11.88
N ALA A 28 -17.84 3.83 -11.37
CA ALA A 28 -18.60 2.62 -11.08
C ALA A 28 -19.64 2.84 -9.97
N SER A 29 -20.82 2.23 -10.16
CA SER A 29 -21.99 2.38 -9.30
C SER A 29 -21.76 1.90 -7.87
N ASP A 30 -20.83 0.98 -7.64
CA ASP A 30 -20.43 0.47 -6.33
C ASP A 30 -19.54 1.45 -5.54
N ILE A 31 -18.92 2.41 -6.21
CA ILE A 31 -17.98 3.38 -5.63
C ILE A 31 -18.66 4.73 -5.39
N ALA A 32 -19.53 5.15 -6.30
CA ALA A 32 -20.18 6.47 -6.28
C ALA A 32 -20.84 6.86 -4.94
N PRO A 33 -21.64 6.02 -4.27
CA PRO A 33 -22.33 6.42 -3.04
C PRO A 33 -21.41 6.60 -1.83
N ASN A 34 -20.26 5.89 -1.81
CA ASN A 34 -19.36 5.84 -0.65
C ASN A 34 -17.95 6.35 -0.97
N ARG A 35 -17.77 7.05 -2.11
CA ARG A 35 -16.46 7.39 -2.68
C ARG A 35 -15.51 8.01 -1.66
N ILE A 36 -15.98 8.98 -0.88
CA ILE A 36 -15.15 9.70 0.10
C ILE A 36 -14.61 8.72 1.17
N GLY A 37 -15.45 7.84 1.71
CA GLY A 37 -15.04 6.83 2.69
C GLY A 37 -14.05 5.83 2.10
N LEU A 38 -14.31 5.36 0.87
CA LEU A 38 -13.41 4.45 0.17
C LEU A 38 -12.05 5.10 -0.14
N ILE A 39 -12.03 6.38 -0.53
CA ILE A 39 -10.77 7.14 -0.75
C ILE A 39 -9.97 7.19 0.55
N VAL A 40 -10.59 7.58 1.67
CA VAL A 40 -9.89 7.69 2.96
C VAL A 40 -9.27 6.36 3.36
N ILE A 41 -10.04 5.26 3.30
CA ILE A 41 -9.55 3.92 3.65
C ILE A 41 -8.44 3.47 2.69
N SER A 42 -8.64 3.65 1.39
CA SER A 42 -7.70 3.19 0.37
C SER A 42 -6.36 3.92 0.42
N TYR A 43 -6.38 5.25 0.61
CA TYR A 43 -5.15 6.03 0.80
C TYR A 43 -4.46 5.70 2.12
N THR A 44 -5.21 5.51 3.21
CA THR A 44 -4.65 5.12 4.51
C THR A 44 -3.92 3.78 4.43
N LEU A 45 -4.53 2.77 3.80
CA LEU A 45 -3.90 1.45 3.61
C LEU A 45 -2.69 1.53 2.68
N THR A 46 -2.79 2.30 1.59
CA THR A 46 -1.67 2.53 0.68
C THR A 46 -0.47 3.13 1.40
N ILE A 47 -0.68 4.20 2.18
CA ILE A 47 0.39 4.85 2.95
C ILE A 47 0.98 3.87 3.98
N LEU A 48 0.12 3.09 4.66
CA LEU A 48 0.57 2.08 5.62
C LEU A 48 1.46 1.02 4.97
N PHE A 49 1.08 0.48 3.81
CA PHE A 49 1.88 -0.53 3.12
C PHE A 49 3.21 0.03 2.60
N ILE A 50 3.21 1.26 2.07
CA ILE A 50 4.45 1.95 1.68
C ILE A 50 5.35 2.15 2.90
N PHE A 51 4.80 2.62 4.02
CA PHE A 51 5.54 2.81 5.26
C PHE A 51 6.15 1.50 5.77
N LEU A 52 5.38 0.42 5.79
CA LEU A 52 5.86 -0.91 6.19
C LEU A 52 6.96 -1.42 5.26
N THR A 53 6.79 -1.26 3.95
CA THR A 53 7.81 -1.58 2.93
C THR A 53 9.12 -0.87 3.24
N VAL A 54 9.08 0.45 3.40
CA VAL A 54 10.27 1.27 3.70
C VAL A 54 10.88 0.89 5.05
N ARG A 55 10.06 0.67 6.08
CA ARG A 55 10.52 0.26 7.42
C ARG A 55 11.24 -1.08 7.37
N PHE A 56 10.66 -2.09 6.73
CA PHE A 56 11.27 -3.42 6.62
C PHE A 56 12.50 -3.42 5.71
N TRP A 57 12.50 -2.63 4.64
CA TRP A 57 13.65 -2.44 3.76
C TRP A 57 14.83 -1.85 4.53
N ARG A 58 14.62 -0.73 5.25
CA ARG A 58 15.65 -0.11 6.09
C ARG A 58 16.16 -1.04 7.19
N LYS A 59 15.28 -1.84 7.81
CA LYS A 59 15.67 -2.83 8.82
C LYS A 59 16.46 -4.00 8.22
N ALA A 60 16.20 -4.38 6.97
CA ALA A 60 16.99 -5.37 6.25
C ALA A 60 18.36 -4.82 5.86
N SER A 61 18.44 -3.58 5.37
CA SER A 61 19.70 -2.93 4.98
C SER A 61 20.64 -2.63 6.16
N LYS A 62 20.09 -2.42 7.37
CA LYS A 62 20.89 -2.21 8.61
C LYS A 62 21.48 -3.49 9.21
N LYS A 63 21.17 -4.67 8.67
CA LYS A 63 21.84 -5.93 9.01
C LYS A 63 22.60 -6.50 7.79
N PRO A 64 23.68 -5.84 7.31
CA PRO A 64 24.54 -6.39 6.27
C PRO A 64 25.56 -7.36 6.88
N GLY A 65 25.12 -8.39 7.59
CA GLY A 65 26.03 -9.27 8.33
C GLY A 65 25.41 -10.62 8.70
N LEU A 66 25.49 -11.53 7.74
CA LEU A 66 25.79 -12.94 7.95
C LEU A 66 26.65 -13.37 6.76
#